data_AF-A0A705VX85-F1
#
_entry.id   AF-A0A705VX85-F1
#
_cell.length_a   1.000
_cell.length_b   1.000
_cell.length_c   1.000
_cell.angle_alpha   90.00
_cell.angle_beta   90.00
_cell.angle_gamma   90.00
#
_symmetry.space_group_name_H-M   'P 1'
#
loop_
_entity.id
_entity.type
_entity.pdbx_description
1 polymer ?
#
loop_
_entity_poly.entity_id
_entity_poly.type
_entity_poly.pdbx_seq_one_letter_code
_entity_poly.pdbx_strand_id
1 'polypeptide(L)'
;MDNFQKDIDDRANLTLSNRFELLLFRLGTSLHEQKSELFGINVFKLREIVPMPAFTRPAGMKAPLLGMVNIRDQVIPVIDLPAVAGCKPETGLNILLITEYARSVQAFAVESVENIMRLDWQQVHTAEKAVNGRYITSIACLDDNKETNNLALVLDVEQILYDIVPSSHDLRATNLKTNKFYITPGAVAIVAEDSKVARAMLEKGLNAMGIPHQMHVT
;
A
#
# COMPACT_ATOMS: atom_id res chain seq x y z
N MET A 1 35.88 -23.39 -7.33
CA MET A 1 34.50 -23.57 -6.85
C MET A 1 33.59 -23.29 -8.04
N ASP A 2 32.84 -24.31 -8.47
CA ASP A 2 32.15 -24.34 -9.75
C ASP A 2 31.08 -23.25 -9.87
N ASN A 3 31.15 -22.48 -10.97
CA ASN A 3 30.16 -21.45 -11.32
C ASN A 3 28.73 -22.01 -11.35
N PHE A 4 28.58 -23.31 -11.63
CA PHE A 4 27.31 -24.02 -11.63
C PHE A 4 26.70 -24.17 -10.22
N GLN A 5 27.54 -24.39 -9.21
CA GLN A 5 27.08 -24.47 -7.82
C GLN A 5 26.60 -23.09 -7.35
N LYS A 6 27.31 -22.03 -7.76
CA LYS A 6 26.94 -20.64 -7.49
C LYS A 6 25.62 -20.25 -8.17
N ASP A 7 25.39 -20.65 -9.41
CA ASP A 7 24.12 -20.40 -10.13
C ASP A 7 22.94 -21.18 -9.51
N ILE A 8 23.18 -22.41 -9.02
CA ILE A 8 22.15 -23.20 -8.33
C ILE A 8 21.85 -22.61 -6.95
N ASP A 9 22.89 -22.20 -6.21
CA ASP A 9 22.74 -21.52 -4.91
C ASP A 9 22.08 -20.15 -5.07
N ASP A 10 22.39 -19.39 -6.13
CA ASP A 10 21.73 -18.11 -6.44
C ASP A 10 20.26 -18.32 -6.84
N ARG A 11 19.93 -19.38 -7.57
CA ARG A 11 18.53 -19.75 -7.90
C ARG A 11 17.76 -20.29 -6.69
N ALA A 12 18.40 -21.06 -5.82
CA ALA A 12 17.82 -21.52 -4.56
C ALA A 12 17.63 -20.34 -3.59
N ASN A 13 18.60 -19.43 -3.50
CA ASN A 13 18.53 -18.20 -2.72
C ASN A 13 17.54 -17.20 -3.31
N LEU A 14 17.30 -17.15 -4.61
CA LEU A 14 16.22 -16.35 -5.21
C LEU A 14 14.83 -16.82 -4.75
N THR A 15 14.69 -18.11 -4.41
CA THR A 15 13.44 -18.68 -3.88
C THR A 15 13.31 -18.49 -2.36
N LEU A 16 14.41 -18.16 -1.67
CA LEU A 16 14.51 -18.01 -0.20
C LEU A 16 14.78 -16.57 0.27
N SER A 17 15.25 -15.68 -0.61
CA SER A 17 15.51 -14.28 -0.27
C SER A 17 14.17 -13.57 -0.31
N ASN A 18 13.49 -13.54 0.83
CA ASN A 18 12.38 -12.63 1.10
C ASN A 18 12.90 -11.20 0.93
N ARG A 19 13.04 -10.71 -0.31
CA ARG A 19 13.50 -9.36 -0.62
C ARG A 19 12.30 -8.48 -0.86
N PHE A 20 12.41 -7.23 -0.44
CA PHE A 20 11.35 -6.26 -0.55
C PHE A 20 11.38 -5.63 -1.94
N GLU A 21 10.33 -5.84 -2.73
CA GLU A 21 10.20 -5.26 -4.06
C GLU A 21 9.30 -4.01 -4.02
N LEU A 22 9.86 -2.86 -4.38
CA LEU A 22 9.17 -1.57 -4.40
C LEU A 22 9.07 -1.04 -5.84
N LEU A 23 7.86 -0.66 -6.25
CA LEU A 23 7.69 0.21 -7.40
C LEU A 23 7.95 1.65 -6.95
N LEU A 24 8.92 2.30 -7.58
CA LEU A 24 9.26 3.70 -7.35
C LEU A 24 8.54 4.62 -8.34
N PHE A 25 8.03 5.73 -7.84
CA PHE A 25 7.28 6.71 -8.62
C PHE A 25 7.40 8.11 -8.00
N ARG A 26 6.95 9.12 -8.75
CA ARG A 26 6.92 10.52 -8.32
C ARG A 26 5.50 11.06 -8.32
N LEU A 27 5.29 12.06 -7.46
CA LEU A 27 4.00 12.71 -7.24
C LEU A 27 4.07 14.23 -7.48
N GLY A 28 5.15 14.73 -8.09
CA GLY A 28 5.44 16.15 -8.20
C GLY A 28 6.31 16.68 -7.09
N THR A 29 6.22 17.99 -6.87
CA THR A 29 6.97 18.70 -5.83
C THR A 29 6.15 18.80 -4.54
N SER A 30 6.82 18.59 -3.41
CA SER A 30 6.24 18.84 -2.09
C SER A 30 5.87 20.32 -1.94
N LEU A 31 4.69 20.59 -1.39
CA LEU A 31 4.22 21.95 -1.12
C LEU A 31 5.11 22.69 -0.09
N HIS A 32 5.88 21.96 0.72
CA HIS A 32 6.70 22.54 1.78
C HIS A 32 8.17 22.71 1.39
N GLU A 33 8.74 21.77 0.65
CA GLU A 33 10.19 21.70 0.42
C GLU A 33 10.60 21.96 -1.04
N GLN A 34 9.63 22.21 -1.94
CA GLN A 34 9.83 22.41 -3.40
C GLN A 34 10.73 21.37 -4.08
N LYS A 35 10.85 20.18 -3.49
CA LYS A 35 11.60 19.05 -4.02
C LYS A 35 10.65 17.94 -4.43
N SER A 36 10.98 17.27 -5.53
CA SER A 36 10.29 16.04 -5.94
C SER A 36 10.95 14.86 -5.25
N GLU A 37 10.23 14.28 -4.29
CA GLU A 37 10.65 13.08 -3.57
C GLU A 37 10.26 11.81 -4.33
N LEU A 38 11.00 10.74 -4.09
CA LEU A 38 10.64 9.40 -4.54
C LEU A 38 9.67 8.78 -3.56
N PHE A 39 8.63 8.17 -4.08
CA PHE A 39 7.67 7.37 -3.33
C PHE A 39 7.76 5.92 -3.77
N GLY A 40 7.43 5.01 -2.85
CA GLY A 40 7.44 3.59 -3.07
C GLY A 40 6.12 2.94 -2.69
N ILE A 41 5.70 1.93 -3.46
CA ILE A 41 4.64 1.01 -3.08
C ILE A 41 5.16 -0.42 -3.23
N ASN A 42 4.78 -1.30 -2.30
CA ASN A 42 5.07 -2.72 -2.43
C ASN A 42 4.39 -3.28 -3.69
N VAL A 43 5.17 -3.91 -4.56
CA VAL A 43 4.68 -4.47 -5.83
C VAL A 43 3.63 -5.57 -5.64
N PHE A 44 3.60 -6.26 -4.50
CA PHE A 44 2.58 -7.26 -4.21
C PHE A 44 1.16 -6.67 -4.13
N LYS A 45 1.05 -5.36 -3.88
CA LYS A 45 -0.23 -4.64 -3.85
C LYS A 45 -0.65 -4.14 -5.25
N LEU A 46 0.22 -4.29 -6.25
CA LEU A 46 0.03 -3.79 -7.61
C LEU A 46 -0.47 -4.89 -8.54
N ARG A 47 -1.52 -4.62 -9.31
CA ARG A 47 -2.02 -5.50 -10.36
C ARG A 47 -1.42 -5.16 -11.72
N GLU A 48 -1.45 -3.88 -12.08
CA GLU A 48 -0.92 -3.39 -13.36
C GLU A 48 -0.65 -1.88 -13.31
N ILE A 49 0.18 -1.42 -14.24
CA ILE A 49 0.49 -0.01 -14.45
C ILE A 49 -0.04 0.35 -15.84
N VAL A 50 -0.89 1.36 -15.93
CA VAL A 50 -1.49 1.79 -17.20
C VAL A 50 -1.30 3.30 -17.40
N PRO A 51 -1.10 3.78 -18.63
CA PRO A 51 -1.18 5.21 -18.92
C PRO A 51 -2.53 5.77 -18.50
N MET A 52 -2.57 7.01 -18.03
CA MET A 52 -3.80 7.66 -17.57
C MET A 52 -4.82 7.75 -18.71
N PRO A 53 -5.92 6.99 -18.65
CA PRO A 53 -6.99 7.10 -19.64
C PRO A 53 -7.90 8.27 -19.27
N ALA A 54 -8.84 8.58 -20.18
CA ALA A 54 -9.96 9.44 -19.81
C ALA A 54 -10.76 8.78 -18.68
N PHE A 55 -11.05 9.54 -17.62
CA PHE A 55 -11.89 9.11 -16.52
C PHE A 55 -13.17 9.95 -16.46
N THR A 56 -14.23 9.37 -15.92
CA THR A 56 -15.50 10.06 -15.72
C THR A 56 -15.55 10.61 -14.31
N ARG A 57 -15.82 11.92 -14.15
CA ARG A 57 -15.97 12.57 -12.85
C ARG A 57 -17.46 12.77 -12.52
N PRO A 58 -18.04 12.02 -11.57
CA PRO A 58 -19.39 12.26 -11.10
C PRO A 58 -19.57 13.66 -10.50
N ALA A 59 -20.78 14.20 -10.61
CA ALA A 59 -21.13 15.48 -10.02
C ALA A 59 -20.91 15.46 -8.49
N GLY A 60 -20.35 16.54 -7.95
CA GLY A 60 -20.09 16.70 -6.51
C GLY A 60 -18.83 15.99 -5.99
N MET A 61 -18.10 15.27 -6.85
CA MET A 61 -16.86 14.59 -6.45
C MET A 61 -15.72 15.59 -6.20
N LYS A 62 -15.05 15.44 -5.06
CA LYS A 62 -13.95 16.29 -4.60
C LYS A 62 -12.69 15.46 -4.37
N ALA A 63 -11.54 16.11 -4.50
CA ALA A 63 -10.26 15.52 -4.13
C ALA A 63 -10.31 14.98 -2.69
N PRO A 64 -9.61 13.88 -2.40
CA PRO A 64 -8.66 13.17 -3.28
C PRO A 64 -9.30 12.19 -4.28
N LEU A 65 -10.63 12.10 -4.38
CA LEU A 65 -11.28 11.23 -5.36
C LEU A 65 -11.50 11.99 -6.69
N LEU A 66 -10.92 11.51 -7.78
CA LEU A 66 -10.99 12.17 -9.10
C LEU A 66 -12.21 11.76 -9.90
N GLY A 67 -12.57 10.48 -9.84
CA GLY A 67 -13.62 9.92 -10.66
C GLY A 67 -13.55 8.40 -10.73
N MET A 68 -14.09 7.87 -11.82
CA MET A 68 -14.13 6.46 -12.14
C MET A 68 -13.52 6.23 -13.52
N VAL A 69 -12.80 5.13 -13.66
CA VAL A 69 -12.26 4.64 -14.94
C VAL A 69 -12.81 3.24 -15.21
N ASN A 70 -13.04 2.91 -16.48
CA ASN A 70 -13.34 1.53 -16.87
C ASN A 70 -12.06 0.88 -17.39
N ILE A 71 -11.56 -0.15 -16.70
CA ILE A 71 -10.42 -0.97 -17.14
C ILE A 71 -10.91 -2.41 -17.26
N ARG A 72 -10.91 -2.95 -18.48
CA ARG A 72 -11.35 -4.33 -18.77
C ARG A 72 -12.73 -4.66 -18.17
N ASP A 73 -13.70 -3.78 -18.43
CA ASP A 73 -15.09 -3.88 -17.96
C ASP A 73 -15.28 -3.80 -16.43
N GLN A 74 -14.22 -3.43 -15.71
CA GLN A 74 -14.27 -3.12 -14.28
C GLN A 74 -14.26 -1.61 -14.08
N VAL A 75 -15.30 -1.09 -13.40
CA VAL A 75 -15.34 0.31 -12.96
C VAL A 75 -14.49 0.45 -11.69
N ILE A 76 -13.42 1.23 -11.79
CA ILE A 76 -12.40 1.40 -10.75
C ILE A 76 -12.37 2.87 -10.31
N PRO A 77 -12.40 3.17 -9.01
CA PRO A 77 -12.23 4.53 -8.52
C PRO A 77 -10.80 5.02 -8.73
N VAL A 78 -10.66 6.27 -9.15
CA VAL A 78 -9.37 6.94 -9.36
C VAL A 78 -9.10 7.93 -8.23
N ILE A 79 -7.97 7.75 -7.55
CA ILE A 79 -7.53 8.54 -6.39
C ILE A 79 -6.33 9.39 -6.80
N ASP A 80 -6.40 10.69 -6.52
CA ASP A 80 -5.32 11.67 -6.71
C ASP A 80 -4.25 11.48 -5.62
N LEU A 81 -3.21 10.69 -5.93
CA LEU A 81 -2.17 10.39 -4.94
C LEU A 81 -1.31 11.63 -4.59
N PRO A 82 -0.97 12.53 -5.53
CA PRO A 82 -0.35 13.82 -5.17
C PRO A 82 -1.17 14.62 -4.16
N ALA A 83 -2.49 14.74 -4.33
CA ALA A 83 -3.34 15.45 -3.37
C ALA A 83 -3.33 14.79 -1.98
N VAL A 84 -3.25 13.46 -1.91
CA VAL A 84 -3.13 12.71 -0.64
C VAL A 84 -1.77 12.97 0.03
N ALA A 85 -0.70 13.01 -0.76
CA ALA A 85 0.66 13.21 -0.28
C ALA A 85 1.01 14.70 0.00
N GLY A 86 0.14 15.64 -0.37
CA GLY A 86 0.44 17.07 -0.29
C GLY A 86 1.49 17.52 -1.30
N CYS A 87 1.50 16.89 -2.47
CA CYS A 87 2.37 17.20 -3.60
C CYS A 87 1.59 17.89 -4.72
N LYS A 88 2.30 18.65 -5.55
CA LYS A 88 1.77 19.24 -6.77
C LYS A 88 2.49 18.65 -7.98
N PRO A 89 1.81 17.88 -8.84
CA PRO A 89 2.42 17.36 -10.06
C PRO A 89 2.79 18.52 -11.01
N GLU A 90 3.94 18.42 -11.66
CA GLU A 90 4.45 19.42 -12.61
C GLU A 90 4.01 19.08 -14.04
N THR A 91 4.04 17.80 -14.37
CA THR A 91 3.68 17.27 -15.69
C THR A 91 2.25 16.72 -15.77
N GLY A 92 1.51 16.81 -14.67
CA GLY A 92 0.16 16.27 -14.55
C GLY A 92 0.12 14.83 -14.03
N LEU A 93 -1.05 14.19 -14.15
CA LEU A 93 -1.28 12.82 -13.72
C LEU A 93 -1.23 11.91 -14.94
N ASN A 94 -0.09 11.27 -15.20
CA ASN A 94 0.16 10.57 -16.47
C ASN A 94 -0.04 9.06 -16.38
N ILE A 95 -0.02 8.50 -15.18
CA ILE A 95 -0.04 7.06 -14.96
C ILE A 95 -1.06 6.69 -13.88
N LEU A 96 -1.76 5.57 -14.08
CA LEU A 96 -2.54 4.90 -13.04
C LEU A 96 -1.81 3.65 -12.55
N LEU A 97 -1.64 3.59 -11.23
CA LEU A 97 -1.23 2.38 -10.52
C LEU A 97 -2.50 1.64 -10.09
N ILE A 98 -2.79 0.50 -10.71
CA ILE A 98 -3.94 -0.32 -10.34
C ILE A 98 -3.53 -1.23 -9.19
N THR A 99 -4.14 -1.04 -8.02
CA THR A 99 -3.86 -1.80 -6.80
C THR A 99 -5.03 -2.68 -6.41
N GLU A 100 -4.76 -3.75 -5.68
CA GLU A 100 -5.80 -4.56 -5.06
C GLU A 100 -5.50 -4.78 -3.58
N TYR A 101 -6.51 -4.51 -2.76
CA TYR A 101 -6.48 -4.75 -1.33
C TYR A 101 -7.85 -5.21 -0.85
N ALA A 102 -7.88 -6.22 0.02
CA ALA A 102 -9.11 -6.78 0.58
C ALA A 102 -10.19 -7.13 -0.48
N ARG A 103 -9.77 -7.63 -1.66
CA ARG A 103 -10.62 -7.94 -2.83
C ARG A 103 -11.32 -6.72 -3.41
N SER A 104 -10.77 -5.53 -3.20
CA SER A 104 -11.25 -4.29 -3.78
C SER A 104 -10.12 -3.70 -4.61
N VAL A 105 -10.46 -3.22 -5.81
CA VAL A 105 -9.50 -2.73 -6.80
C VAL A 105 -9.66 -1.24 -6.92
N GLN A 106 -8.56 -0.51 -6.88
CA GLN A 106 -8.52 0.95 -6.98
C GLN A 106 -7.36 1.38 -7.88
N ALA A 107 -7.44 2.61 -8.37
CA ALA A 107 -6.41 3.22 -9.18
C ALA A 107 -5.85 4.45 -8.46
N PHE A 108 -4.53 4.51 -8.29
CA PHE A 108 -3.85 5.71 -7.85
C PHE A 108 -3.27 6.44 -9.06
N ALA A 109 -3.69 7.69 -9.26
CA ALA A 109 -3.12 8.56 -10.26
C ALA A 109 -1.81 9.15 -9.74
N VAL A 110 -0.74 8.97 -10.50
CA VAL A 110 0.62 9.43 -10.19
C VAL A 110 1.21 10.21 -11.36
N GLU A 111 2.27 10.97 -11.08
CA GLU A 111 2.90 11.79 -12.10
C GLU A 111 3.75 10.94 -13.06
N SER A 112 4.67 10.16 -12.51
CA SER A 112 5.58 9.30 -13.27
C SER A 112 5.95 8.06 -12.48
N VAL A 113 6.35 7.01 -13.19
CA VAL A 113 6.91 5.79 -12.64
C VAL A 113 8.37 5.72 -13.06
N GLU A 114 9.24 5.32 -12.14
CA GLU A 114 10.69 5.27 -12.35
C GLU A 114 11.13 3.84 -12.67
N ASN A 115 11.17 2.97 -11.66
CA ASN A 115 11.62 1.59 -11.79
C ASN A 115 11.07 0.72 -10.65
N ILE A 116 11.32 -0.59 -10.72
CA ILE A 116 11.09 -1.51 -9.60
C ILE A 116 12.46 -1.82 -8.99
N MET A 117 12.57 -1.61 -7.67
CA MET A 117 13.79 -1.89 -6.92
C MET A 117 13.59 -3.05 -5.96
N ARG A 118 14.60 -3.92 -5.90
CA ARG A 118 14.70 -5.01 -4.94
C ARG A 118 15.63 -4.59 -3.82
N LEU A 119 15.11 -4.53 -2.61
CA LEU A 119 15.84 -4.11 -1.42
C LEU A 119 15.90 -5.25 -0.41
N ASP A 120 16.98 -5.31 0.34
CA ASP A 120 17.03 -6.11 1.55
C ASP A 120 16.24 -5.40 2.65
N TRP A 121 15.59 -6.15 3.54
CA TRP A 121 14.80 -5.57 4.64
C TRP A 121 15.60 -4.61 5.52
N GLN A 122 16.93 -4.77 5.60
CA GLN A 122 17.82 -3.89 6.36
C GLN A 122 17.91 -2.48 5.77
N GLN A 123 17.60 -2.30 4.49
CA GLN A 123 17.57 -1.01 3.79
C GLN A 123 16.21 -0.29 3.95
N VAL A 124 15.22 -0.95 4.57
CA VAL A 124 13.87 -0.40 4.80
C VAL A 124 13.74 -0.09 6.29
N HIS A 125 13.75 1.19 6.62
CA HIS A 125 13.65 1.66 8.00
C HIS A 125 12.23 2.15 8.28
N THR A 126 11.64 1.72 9.39
CA THR A 126 10.33 2.23 9.82
C THR A 126 10.40 3.75 9.98
N ALA A 127 9.45 4.46 9.38
CA ALA A 127 9.37 5.89 9.53
C ALA A 127 8.99 6.20 10.98
N GLU A 128 9.82 6.97 11.67
CA GLU A 128 9.45 7.47 13.00
C GLU A 128 8.19 8.34 12.88
N LYS A 129 7.36 8.36 13.94
CA LYS A 129 6.14 9.20 13.98
C LYS A 129 6.40 10.69 13.73
N ALA A 130 7.66 11.13 13.80
CA ALA A 130 8.09 12.49 13.49
C ALA A 130 8.12 12.81 11.98
N VAL A 131 8.17 11.79 11.11
CA VAL A 131 7.93 11.97 9.67
C VAL A 131 6.44 12.23 9.52
N ASN A 132 6.08 13.50 9.27
CA ASN A 132 4.72 14.04 9.30
C ASN A 132 3.77 13.51 8.19
N GLY A 133 4.01 12.31 7.65
CA GLY A 133 3.16 11.66 6.67
C GLY A 133 2.27 10.60 7.32
N ARG A 134 0.99 10.91 7.53
CA ARG A 134 -0.05 9.95 8.00
C ARG A 134 -0.05 8.63 7.22
N TYR A 135 0.42 8.67 5.98
CA TYR A 135 0.39 7.56 5.02
C TYR A 135 1.78 7.00 4.70
N ILE A 136 2.84 7.37 5.44
CA ILE A 136 4.19 6.85 5.24
C ILE A 136 4.46 5.79 6.31
N THR A 137 4.77 4.56 5.91
CA THR A 137 5.15 3.49 6.85
C THR A 137 6.65 3.46 7.11
N SER A 138 7.43 3.68 6.06
CA SER A 138 8.85 3.38 6.04
C SER A 138 9.60 4.30 5.09
N ILE A 139 10.92 4.41 5.31
CA ILE A 139 11.86 5.05 4.42
C ILE A 139 12.77 3.95 3.86
N ALA A 140 12.85 3.85 2.55
CA ALA A 140 13.73 2.92 1.84
C ALA A 140 15.00 3.66 1.40
N CYS A 141 16.16 3.17 1.83
CA CYS A 141 17.47 3.61 1.34
C CYS A 141 17.77 2.88 0.03
N LEU A 142 17.86 3.62 -1.07
CA LEU A 142 17.99 3.02 -2.41
C LEU A 142 19.43 2.67 -2.77
N ASP A 143 20.40 3.27 -2.07
CA ASP A 143 21.82 3.09 -2.32
C ASP A 143 22.50 2.60 -1.04
N ASP A 144 23.54 1.76 -1.20
CA ASP A 144 24.37 1.32 -0.07
C ASP A 144 25.29 2.44 0.44
N ASN A 145 25.53 3.45 -0.39
CA ASN A 145 26.33 4.60 -0.02
C ASN A 145 25.47 5.58 0.79
N LYS A 146 25.63 5.55 2.12
CA LYS A 146 24.89 6.43 3.05
C LYS A 146 25.10 7.93 2.81
N GLU A 147 26.08 8.31 1.99
CA GLU A 147 26.31 9.71 1.60
C GLU A 147 25.40 10.17 0.46
N THR A 148 24.94 9.25 -0.40
CA THR A 148 23.90 9.57 -1.39
C THR A 148 22.57 9.50 -0.66
N ASN A 149 21.99 10.66 -0.36
CA ASN A 149 20.71 10.79 0.36
C ASN A 149 19.51 10.38 -0.53
N ASN A 150 19.63 9.23 -1.21
CA ASN A 150 18.68 8.70 -2.17
C ASN A 150 17.68 7.82 -1.42
N LEU A 151 16.61 8.45 -0.96
CA LEU A 151 15.58 7.85 -0.13
C LEU A 151 14.26 7.79 -0.90
N ALA A 152 13.49 6.74 -0.67
CA ALA A 152 12.10 6.65 -1.10
C ALA A 152 11.16 6.53 0.10
N LEU A 153 10.05 7.27 0.06
CA LEU A 153 8.99 7.24 1.07
C LEU A 153 8.00 6.12 0.72
N VAL A 154 7.93 5.08 1.55
CA VAL A 154 7.03 3.95 1.31
C VAL A 154 5.63 4.30 1.80
N LEU A 155 4.66 4.27 0.88
CA LEU A 155 3.27 4.62 1.15
C LEU A 155 2.42 3.44 1.62
N ASP A 156 1.62 3.70 2.64
CA ASP A 156 0.55 2.83 3.11
C ASP A 156 -0.72 3.05 2.29
N VAL A 157 -0.81 2.41 1.13
CA VAL A 157 -2.02 2.48 0.30
C VAL A 157 -3.26 1.93 1.01
N GLU A 158 -3.11 1.05 2.00
CA GLU A 158 -4.24 0.46 2.70
C GLU A 158 -4.85 1.47 3.66
N GLN A 159 -4.01 2.20 4.40
CA GLN A 159 -4.44 3.29 5.27
C GLN A 159 -5.03 4.44 4.45
N ILE A 160 -4.47 4.76 3.27
CA ILE A 160 -5.04 5.74 2.33
C ILE A 160 -6.46 5.33 1.92
N LEU A 161 -6.64 4.09 1.47
CA LEU A 161 -7.94 3.56 1.06
C LEU A 161 -8.93 3.53 2.22
N TYR A 162 -8.47 3.14 3.41
CA TYR A 162 -9.28 3.10 4.61
C TYR A 162 -9.89 4.47 4.96
N ASP A 163 -9.08 5.52 4.81
CA ASP A 163 -9.50 6.88 5.15
C ASP A 163 -10.36 7.54 4.07
N ILE A 164 -10.16 7.19 2.79
CA ILE A 164 -10.79 7.88 1.64
C ILE A 164 -12.04 7.17 1.13
N VAL A 165 -12.14 5.84 1.25
CA VAL A 165 -13.22 5.05 0.64
C VAL A 165 -14.22 4.56 1.71
N PRO A 166 -15.25 5.34 2.07
CA PRO A 166 -16.17 5.01 3.15
C PRO A 166 -17.06 3.77 2.88
N SER A 167 -17.30 3.42 1.61
CA SER A 167 -18.35 2.47 1.22
C SER A 167 -18.02 0.97 1.35
N SER A 168 -16.81 0.60 1.74
CA SER A 168 -16.39 -0.82 1.90
C SER A 168 -16.15 -1.25 3.34
N HIS A 169 -16.16 -0.33 4.31
CA HIS A 169 -15.83 -0.64 5.71
C HIS A 169 -16.95 -1.32 6.49
N ASP A 170 -18.21 -1.02 6.17
CA ASP A 170 -19.35 -1.48 6.99
C ASP A 170 -20.20 -2.59 6.35
N LEU A 171 -20.22 -2.70 5.02
CA LEU A 171 -21.18 -3.59 4.34
C LEU A 171 -20.91 -5.09 4.54
N ARG A 172 -19.69 -5.47 4.97
CA ARG A 172 -19.37 -6.87 5.29
C ARG A 172 -19.48 -7.23 6.77
N ALA A 173 -19.30 -6.29 7.70
CA ALA A 173 -19.33 -6.57 9.13
C ALA A 173 -20.75 -6.48 9.74
N THR A 174 -21.59 -5.59 9.22
CA THR A 174 -22.95 -5.35 9.78
C THR A 174 -23.95 -6.46 9.46
N ASN A 175 -23.71 -7.25 8.40
CA ASN A 175 -24.55 -8.40 8.00
C ASN A 175 -23.86 -9.75 8.21
N LEU A 176 -22.89 -9.84 9.13
CA LEU A 176 -22.37 -11.15 9.52
C LEU A 176 -23.46 -11.89 10.28
N LYS A 177 -24.00 -12.96 9.68
CA LYS A 177 -24.69 -14.00 10.45
C LYS A 177 -23.66 -14.61 11.38
N THR A 178 -23.58 -14.09 12.61
CA THR A 178 -22.65 -14.60 13.61
C THR A 178 -23.22 -15.89 14.17
N ASN A 179 -22.72 -17.03 13.70
CA ASN A 179 -22.88 -18.27 14.45
C ASN A 179 -22.11 -18.10 15.76
N LYS A 180 -22.76 -18.40 16.88
CA LYS A 180 -22.04 -18.52 18.15
C LYS A 180 -21.13 -19.73 18.04
N PHE A 181 -19.82 -19.50 18.17
CA PHE A 181 -18.84 -20.57 18.21
C PHE A 181 -18.73 -21.08 19.66
N TYR A 182 -18.78 -22.40 19.83
CA TYR A 182 -18.46 -23.02 21.11
C TYR A 182 -16.94 -23.08 21.24
N ILE A 183 -16.39 -22.16 22.02
CA ILE A 183 -14.95 -22.07 22.28
C ILE A 183 -14.67 -22.70 23.65
N THR A 184 -13.59 -23.48 23.73
CA THR A 184 -13.14 -24.05 25.00
C THR A 184 -12.96 -22.94 26.04
N PRO A 185 -13.52 -23.06 27.26
CA PRO A 185 -13.33 -22.07 28.32
C PRO A 185 -11.84 -21.76 28.52
N GLY A 186 -11.48 -20.47 28.48
CA GLY A 186 -10.11 -19.99 28.62
C GLY A 186 -9.29 -19.92 27.32
N ALA A 187 -9.81 -20.40 26.19
CA ALA A 187 -9.14 -20.23 24.90
C ALA A 187 -9.31 -18.81 24.35
N VAL A 188 -8.27 -18.34 23.67
CA VAL A 188 -8.17 -16.98 23.10
C VAL A 188 -7.62 -17.08 21.68
N ALA A 189 -8.16 -16.28 20.76
CA ALA A 189 -7.60 -16.14 19.43
C ALA A 189 -6.38 -15.20 19.47
N ILE A 190 -5.24 -15.65 18.95
CA ILE A 190 -4.06 -14.79 18.78
C ILE A 190 -4.06 -14.29 17.34
N VAL A 191 -4.06 -12.97 17.17
CA VAL A 191 -4.01 -12.31 15.86
C VAL A 191 -2.63 -11.69 15.69
N ALA A 192 -1.93 -12.09 14.64
CA ALA A 192 -0.60 -11.60 14.27
C ALA A 192 -0.70 -11.02 12.85
N GLU A 193 -0.79 -9.69 12.76
CA GLU A 193 -1.11 -8.97 11.51
C GLU A 193 -0.34 -7.64 11.48
N ASP A 194 0.43 -7.42 10.42
CA ASP A 194 1.29 -6.25 10.20
C ASP A 194 0.49 -5.05 9.67
N SER A 195 -0.57 -5.27 8.89
CA SER A 195 -1.47 -4.21 8.46
C SER A 195 -2.34 -3.70 9.61
N LYS A 196 -2.20 -2.40 9.93
CA LYS A 196 -3.05 -1.73 10.91
C LYS A 196 -4.53 -1.80 10.53
N VAL A 197 -4.82 -1.69 9.24
CA VAL A 197 -6.19 -1.71 8.71
C VAL A 197 -6.78 -3.11 8.84
N ALA A 198 -6.07 -4.15 8.38
CA ALA A 198 -6.55 -5.52 8.48
C ALA A 198 -6.75 -5.93 9.94
N ARG A 199 -5.83 -5.54 10.82
CA ARG A 199 -5.91 -5.80 12.26
C ARG A 199 -7.17 -5.20 12.90
N ALA A 200 -7.50 -3.96 12.57
CA ALA A 200 -8.74 -3.32 13.02
C ALA A 200 -10.00 -4.02 12.48
N MET A 201 -9.97 -4.50 11.23
CA MET A 201 -11.07 -5.28 10.66
C MET A 201 -11.26 -6.62 11.37
N LEU A 202 -10.16 -7.33 11.66
CA LEU A 202 -10.16 -8.61 12.38
C LEU A 202 -10.71 -8.44 13.80
N GLU A 203 -10.24 -7.42 14.52
CA GLU A 203 -10.73 -7.08 15.86
C GLU A 203 -12.25 -6.83 15.86
N LYS A 204 -12.77 -6.03 14.92
CA LYS A 204 -14.21 -5.80 14.77
C LYS A 204 -14.99 -7.10 14.51
N GLY A 205 -14.47 -7.98 13.67
CA GLY A 205 -15.07 -9.28 13.37
C GLY A 205 -15.08 -10.22 14.58
N LEU A 206 -13.97 -10.34 15.30
CA LEU A 206 -13.84 -11.17 16.49
C LEU A 206 -14.77 -10.68 17.62
N ASN A 207 -14.86 -9.37 17.81
CA ASN A 207 -15.82 -8.75 18.73
C ASN A 207 -17.27 -9.08 18.37
N ALA A 208 -17.64 -8.97 17.09
CA ALA A 208 -18.99 -9.31 16.63
C ALA A 208 -19.35 -10.79 16.85
N MET A 209 -18.37 -11.69 16.77
CA MET A 209 -18.54 -13.13 17.02
C MET A 209 -18.45 -13.51 18.51
N GLY A 210 -18.08 -12.57 19.40
CA GLY A 210 -17.88 -12.84 20.83
C GLY A 210 -16.67 -13.72 21.13
N ILE A 211 -15.64 -13.70 20.27
CA ILE A 211 -14.42 -14.49 20.41
C ILE A 211 -13.39 -13.69 21.23
N PRO A 212 -12.96 -14.17 22.41
CA PRO A 212 -11.85 -13.56 23.14
C PRO A 212 -10.58 -13.57 22.28
N HIS A 213 -9.86 -12.46 22.22
CA HIS A 213 -8.68 -12.34 21.36
C HIS A 213 -7.58 -11.45 21.93
N GLN A 214 -6.37 -11.64 21.43
CA GLN A 214 -5.19 -10.82 21.69
C GLN A 214 -4.58 -10.38 20.35
N MET A 215 -4.32 -9.09 20.22
CA MET A 215 -3.81 -8.49 18.98
C MET A 215 -2.31 -8.22 19.12
N HIS A 216 -1.53 -8.69 18.14
CA HIS A 216 -0.08 -8.47 18.07
C HIS A 216 0.30 -7.85 16.73
N VAL A 217 1.30 -6.98 16.76
CA VAL A 217 1.95 -6.43 15.56
C VAL A 217 3.15 -7.32 15.26
N THR A 218 3.23 -7.83 14.03
CA THR A 218 4.37 -8.61 13.52
C THR A 218 5.34 -7.75 12.75
#